data_AF-A0A2G9M3M4-F1
#
_entry.id   AF-A0A2G9M3M4-F1
#
_cell.length_a   1.000
_cell.length_b   1.000
_cell.length_c   1.000
_cell.angle_alpha   90.00
_cell.angle_beta   90.00
_cell.angle_gamma   90.00
#
_symmetry.space_group_name_H-M   'P 1'
#
loop_
_entity.id
_entity.type
_entity.pdbx_description
1 polymer ?
#
loop_
_entity_poly.entity_id
_entity_poly.type
_entity_poly.pdbx_seq_one_letter_code
_entity_poly.pdbx_strand_id
1 'polypeptide(L)' 'DVLKRPVRNLVHASGNREEAENEIKVWFSEMEIYDYDQKAWEIIH' A
#
# COMPACT_ATOMS: atom_id res chain seq x y z
N ASP A 1 -17.93 -8.04 -29.94
CA ASP A 1 -17.89 -7.56 -28.55
C ASP A 1 -16.57 -8.00 -27.93
N VAL A 2 -15.51 -7.20 -28.14
CA VAL A 2 -14.17 -7.47 -27.58
C VAL A 2 -14.22 -6.96 -26.15
N LEU A 3 -14.83 -7.80 -25.31
CA LEU A 3 -15.06 -7.64 -23.88
C LEU A 3 -14.00 -6.74 -23.24
N LYS A 4 -14.44 -5.63 -22.64
CA LYS A 4 -13.70 -4.67 -21.79
C LYS A 4 -13.01 -5.37 -20.61
N ARG A 5 -12.08 -6.27 -20.88
CA ARG A 5 -11.33 -6.98 -19.86
C ARG A 5 -10.32 -6.00 -19.27
N PRO A 6 -10.34 -5.74 -17.95
CA PRO A 6 -9.34 -4.89 -17.34
C PRO A 6 -7.94 -5.44 -17.61
N VAL A 7 -6.98 -4.53 -17.78
CA VAL A 7 -5.56 -4.88 -17.93
C VAL A 7 -5.15 -5.69 -16.70
N ARG A 8 -4.39 -6.77 -16.90
CA ARG A 8 -3.96 -7.66 -15.81
C ARG A 8 -2.74 -7.07 -15.08
N ASN A 9 -2.95 -5.96 -14.40
CA ASN A 9 -1.97 -5.38 -13.49
C ASN A 9 -2.04 -6.12 -12.15
N LEU A 10 -1.16 -7.10 -11.97
CA LEU A 10 -1.16 -8.04 -10.83
C LEU A 10 -1.15 -7.37 -9.45
N VAL A 11 -0.59 -6.15 -9.36
CA VAL A 11 -0.41 -5.41 -8.12
C VAL A 11 -0.78 -3.95 -8.37
N HIS A 12 -1.38 -3.33 -7.35
CA HIS A 12 -1.62 -1.89 -7.27
C HIS A 12 -0.64 -1.27 -6.29
N ALA A 13 -0.23 -0.04 -6.57
CA ALA A 13 0.53 0.80 -5.67
C ALA A 13 -0.01 2.23 -5.76
N SER A 14 -0.08 2.94 -4.63
CA SER A 14 -0.54 4.32 -4.58
C SER A 14 0.31 5.20 -5.50
N GLY A 15 -0.31 6.10 -6.26
CA GLY A 15 0.38 6.92 -7.25
C GLY A 15 1.14 8.10 -6.66
N ASN A 16 0.75 8.56 -5.47
CA ASN A 16 1.37 9.67 -4.75
C ASN A 16 1.11 9.58 -3.23
N ARG A 17 1.71 10.51 -2.47
CA ARG A 17 1.61 10.56 -1.00
C ARG A 17 0.18 10.76 -0.50
N GLU A 18 -0.55 11.70 -1.11
CA GLU A 18 -1.93 12.02 -0.69
C GLU A 18 -2.85 10.81 -0.91
N GLU A 19 -2.72 10.15 -2.07
CA GLU A 19 -3.43 8.90 -2.35
C GLU A 19 -3.07 7.80 -1.35
N ALA A 20 -1.79 7.62 -1.02
CA ALA A 20 -1.36 6.61 -0.06
C ALA A 20 -1.97 6.84 1.33
N GLU A 21 -1.95 8.07 1.82
CA GLU A 21 -2.53 8.44 3.12
C GLU A 21 -4.05 8.19 3.18
N ASN A 22 -4.75 8.33 2.05
CA ASN A 22 -6.17 8.03 1.94
C ASN A 22 -6.44 6.52 1.81
N GLU A 23 -5.70 5.81 0.95
CA GLU A 23 -5.83 4.37 0.74
C GLU A 23 -5.56 3.58 2.04
N ILE A 24 -4.53 3.95 2.80
CA ILE A 24 -4.21 3.30 4.08
C ILE A 24 -5.43 3.30 5.01
N LYS A 25 -6.12 4.45 5.15
CA LYS A 25 -7.31 4.59 5.99
C LYS A 25 -8.53 3.82 5.49
N VAL A 26 -8.61 3.57 4.18
CA VAL A 26 -9.71 2.81 3.56
C VAL A 26 -9.53 1.31 3.79
N TRP A 27 -8.29 0.81 3.70
CA TRP A 27 -8.00 -0.63 3.71
C TRP A 27 -7.63 -1.19 5.08
N PHE A 28 -7.13 -0.35 5.99
CA PHE A 28 -6.67 -0.77 7.32
C PHE A 28 -7.35 0.05 8.41
N SER A 29 -7.74 -0.64 9.47
CA SER A 29 -8.06 0.00 10.74
C SER A 29 -6.78 0.36 11.50
N GLU A 30 -6.87 1.33 12.42
CA GLU A 30 -5.72 1.75 13.23
C GLU A 30 -5.12 0.61 14.07
N MET A 31 -5.93 -0.39 14.45
CA MET A 31 -5.48 -1.55 15.23
C MET A 31 -4.69 -2.59 14.41
N GLU A 32 -4.76 -2.52 13.08
CA GLU A 32 -4.01 -3.42 12.17
C GLU A 32 -2.62 -2.87 11.82
N ILE A 33 -2.35 -1.60 12.15
CA ILE A 33 -1.06 -0.95 11.91
C ILE A 33 -0.23 -1.00 13.18
N TYR A 34 0.88 -1.74 13.11
CA TYR A 34 1.79 -1.92 14.24
C TYR A 34 3.05 -1.09 14.07
N ASP A 35 3.40 -0.33 15.09
CA ASP A 35 4.66 0.38 15.18
C ASP A 35 5.67 -0.47 15.97
N TYR A 36 6.78 -0.83 15.34
CA TYR A 36 7.83 -1.65 15.95
C TYR A 36 9.17 -1.43 15.26
N ASP A 37 10.23 -1.40 16.07
CA ASP A 37 11.60 -1.32 15.56
C ASP A 37 12.08 -2.68 15.08
N GLN A 38 12.54 -2.76 13.82
CA GLN A 38 13.33 -3.91 13.37
C GLN A 38 14.81 -3.57 13.49
N LYS A 39 15.58 -4.44 14.17
CA LYS A 39 17.04 -4.29 14.31
C LYS A 39 17.79 -4.12 12.97
N ALA A 40 17.21 -4.58 11.86
CA ALA A 40 17.75 -4.38 10.52
C ALA A 40 17.75 -2.91 10.05
N TRP A 41 16.84 -2.06 10.57
CA TRP A 41 16.76 -0.64 10.21
C TRP A 41 17.95 0.18 10.70
N GLU A 42 18.67 -0.30 11.73
CA GLU A 42 19.90 0.34 12.24
C GLU A 42 21.08 0.25 11.26
N ILE A 43 21.06 -0.71 10.33
CA ILE A 43 22.18 -1.00 9.41
C ILE A 43 21.97 -0.32 8.04
N ILE A 44 20.75 0.16 7.74
CA ILE A 44 20.38 0.73 6.43
C ILE A 44 20.54 2.26 6.39
N HIS A 45 20.79 2.92 7.53
CA HIS A 45 21.11 4.35 7.63
C HIS A 45 22.63 4.61 7.61
#